data_AF-A0A317WYP5-F1
#
_entry.id   AF-A0A317WYP5-F1
#
_cell.length_a   1.000
_cell.length_b   1.000
_cell.length_c   1.000
_cell.angle_alpha   90.00
_cell.angle_beta   90.00
_cell.angle_gamma   90.00
#
_symmetry.space_group_name_H-M   'P 1'
#
loop_
_entity.id
_entity.type
_entity.pdbx_description
1 polymer ?
#
loop_
_entity_poly.entity_id
_entity_poly.type
_entity_poly.pdbx_seq_one_letter_code
_entity_poly.pdbx_strand_id
1 'polypeptide(L)'
;MPWRDLNSTGYQEPSTGPFSVDGKLAADCLQSIPFDARKGTQFVDEFRKFVEWQSTLDVLKNPPSEYLSPATDILGGLDQTQAQAAQSSYDSQTLLYIPLPFFDRPEPGVCLEGRTSSPANIRRRNDAQLLSQGVDNVSAVVTINDRLAVDVLEEFASSQSFQDPDARYRQLFYCPGREVTGNDARGAFAAPSLWPEWTQYEIQFANGTSIQTDIVASLASTFGVFDYTTGRSLLEDKCLVSMSPTNTSSPTPSPSPSPSATATPSPHPPCTPSP
;
A
#
# COMPACT_ATOMS: atom_id res chain seq x y z
N MET A 1 -15.47 28.06 -14.72
CA MET A 1 -16.55 27.07 -14.56
C MET A 1 -16.96 27.12 -13.10
N PRO A 2 -18.24 27.38 -12.77
CA PRO A 2 -18.64 27.55 -11.38
C PRO A 2 -18.71 26.18 -10.68
N TRP A 3 -18.14 26.13 -9.48
CA TRP A 3 -18.18 24.99 -8.59
C TRP A 3 -19.63 24.63 -8.29
N ARG A 4 -20.03 23.41 -8.67
CA ARG A 4 -21.35 22.87 -8.34
C ARG A 4 -21.38 22.60 -6.83
N ASP A 5 -22.44 23.06 -6.18
CA ASP A 5 -22.72 22.87 -4.76
C ASP A 5 -22.58 21.39 -4.36
N LEU A 6 -21.57 21.08 -3.54
CA LEU A 6 -21.37 19.76 -2.93
C LEU A 6 -22.34 19.49 -1.75
N ASN A 7 -23.35 20.34 -1.57
CA ASN A 7 -24.33 20.24 -0.48
C ASN A 7 -25.48 19.25 -0.73
N SER A 8 -25.53 18.56 -1.88
CA SER A 8 -26.63 17.63 -2.19
C SER A 8 -26.28 16.15 -2.03
N THR A 9 -25.03 15.81 -1.74
CA THR A 9 -24.69 14.49 -1.21
C THR A 9 -24.54 14.69 0.28
N GLY A 10 -25.62 14.47 1.03
CA GLY A 10 -25.44 14.11 2.43
C GLY A 10 -24.46 12.95 2.44
N TYR A 11 -23.22 13.21 2.81
CA TYR A 11 -22.27 12.17 3.16
C TYR A 11 -22.92 11.49 4.37
N GLN A 12 -23.73 10.46 4.10
CA GLN A 12 -23.84 9.38 5.07
C GLN A 12 -22.41 8.90 5.23
N GLU A 13 -21.92 8.96 6.47
CA GLU A 13 -20.79 8.15 6.92
C GLU A 13 -20.83 6.84 6.14
N PRO A 14 -19.73 6.41 5.48
CA PRO A 14 -19.75 5.16 4.75
C PRO A 14 -20.27 4.14 5.74
N SER A 15 -21.43 3.56 5.42
CA SER A 15 -21.96 2.46 6.24
C SER A 15 -20.79 1.50 6.33
N THR A 16 -20.27 1.31 7.54
CA THR A 16 -19.39 0.19 7.89
C THR A 16 -19.82 -0.96 7.01
N GLY A 17 -18.93 -1.42 6.11
CA GLY A 17 -19.20 -2.65 5.37
C GLY A 17 -19.70 -3.70 6.38
N PRO A 18 -20.57 -4.64 6.00
CA PRO A 18 -21.47 -5.32 6.95
C PRO A 18 -20.78 -5.99 8.15
N PHE A 19 -19.45 -6.15 8.12
CA PHE A 19 -18.61 -6.53 9.25
C PHE A 19 -17.32 -5.68 9.30
N SER A 20 -17.17 -4.87 10.34
CA SER A 20 -15.91 -4.23 10.75
C SER A 20 -15.45 -4.89 12.06
N VAL A 21 -14.15 -5.15 12.18
CA VAL A 21 -13.54 -5.68 13.40
C VAL A 21 -12.46 -4.74 13.90
N ASP A 22 -12.12 -4.85 15.19
CA ASP A 22 -10.96 -4.15 15.74
C ASP A 22 -9.70 -4.48 14.92
N GLY A 23 -8.91 -3.45 14.57
CA GLY A 23 -7.75 -3.60 13.71
C GLY A 23 -6.66 -4.46 14.35
N LYS A 24 -6.48 -4.37 15.67
CA LYS A 24 -5.54 -5.24 16.39
C LYS A 24 -6.01 -6.69 16.36
N LEU A 25 -7.29 -6.95 16.58
CA LEU A 25 -7.85 -8.30 16.46
C LEU A 25 -7.60 -8.89 15.07
N ALA A 26 -7.80 -8.09 14.01
CA ALA A 26 -7.51 -8.53 12.64
C ALA A 26 -6.01 -8.78 12.43
N ALA A 27 -5.14 -7.88 12.89
CA ALA A 27 -3.69 -8.03 12.79
C ALA A 27 -3.20 -9.29 13.54
N ASP A 28 -3.66 -9.50 14.77
CA ASP A 28 -3.32 -10.68 15.58
C ASP A 28 -3.80 -11.98 14.89
N CYS A 29 -5.00 -11.96 14.30
CA CYS A 29 -5.52 -13.09 13.51
C CYS A 29 -4.61 -13.39 12.30
N LEU A 30 -4.21 -12.37 11.55
CA LEU A 30 -3.31 -12.50 10.39
C LEU A 30 -1.90 -12.94 10.78
N GLN A 31 -1.38 -12.47 11.92
CA GLN A 31 -0.08 -12.86 12.46
C GLN A 31 -0.08 -14.28 13.05
N SER A 32 -1.24 -14.86 13.36
CA SER A 32 -1.33 -16.26 13.79
C SER A 32 -1.11 -17.28 12.67
N ILE A 33 -0.92 -16.84 11.42
CA ILE A 33 -0.64 -17.73 10.30
C ILE A 33 0.80 -18.24 10.41
N PRO A 34 1.01 -19.56 10.66
CA PRO A 34 2.35 -20.09 10.86
C PRO A 34 3.21 -19.91 9.60
N PHE A 35 4.47 -19.54 9.78
CA PHE A 35 5.41 -19.46 8.68
C PHE A 35 5.75 -20.85 8.13
N ASP A 36 5.58 -21.04 6.83
CA ASP A 36 5.99 -22.22 6.08
C ASP A 36 7.27 -21.89 5.31
N ALA A 37 8.42 -22.29 5.85
CA ALA A 37 9.72 -21.99 5.28
C ALA A 37 9.85 -22.46 3.82
N ARG A 38 9.25 -23.59 3.46
CA ARG A 38 9.33 -24.11 2.08
C ARG A 38 8.59 -23.20 1.11
N LYS A 39 7.37 -22.80 1.46
CA LYS A 39 6.58 -21.88 0.63
C LYS A 39 7.22 -20.49 0.60
N GLY A 40 7.75 -20.03 1.73
CA GLY A 40 8.44 -18.75 1.84
C GLY A 40 9.66 -18.68 0.94
N THR A 41 10.58 -19.66 1.02
CA THR A 41 11.76 -19.69 0.14
C THR A 41 11.38 -19.83 -1.32
N GLN A 42 10.41 -20.71 -1.64
CA GLN A 42 9.94 -20.87 -3.02
C GLN A 42 9.35 -19.57 -3.59
N PHE A 43 8.57 -18.84 -2.80
CA PHE A 43 8.03 -17.54 -3.21
C PHE A 43 9.14 -16.55 -3.52
N VAL A 44 10.15 -16.43 -2.64
CA VAL A 44 11.28 -15.50 -2.85
C VAL A 44 12.06 -15.87 -4.12
N ASP A 45 12.30 -17.16 -4.36
CA ASP A 45 12.99 -17.66 -5.56
C ASP A 45 12.22 -17.33 -6.85
N GLU A 46 10.90 -17.56 -6.88
CA GLU A 46 10.07 -17.25 -8.04
C GLU A 46 9.89 -15.74 -8.24
N PHE A 47 9.70 -14.98 -7.14
CA PHE A 47 9.56 -13.53 -7.19
C PHE A 47 10.84 -12.86 -7.69
N ARG A 48 12.02 -13.36 -7.29
CA ARG A 48 13.30 -12.89 -7.81
C ARG A 48 13.35 -12.92 -9.33
N LYS A 49 12.91 -14.03 -9.95
CA LYS A 49 12.90 -14.15 -11.42
C LYS A 49 12.12 -13.03 -12.08
N PHE A 50 11.02 -12.57 -11.48
CA PHE A 50 10.26 -11.42 -11.97
C PHE A 50 10.98 -10.09 -11.72
N VAL A 51 11.54 -9.91 -10.52
CA VAL A 51 12.25 -8.68 -10.14
C VAL A 51 13.49 -8.45 -11.00
N GLU A 52 14.21 -9.50 -11.38
CA GLU A 52 15.40 -9.40 -12.25
C GLU A 52 15.11 -8.80 -13.64
N TRP A 53 13.85 -8.79 -14.09
CA TRP A 53 13.45 -8.11 -15.34
C TRP A 53 13.26 -6.59 -15.19
N GLN A 54 13.38 -6.03 -14.00
CA GLN A 54 13.24 -4.59 -13.79
C GLN A 54 14.49 -3.85 -14.31
N SER A 55 14.28 -2.85 -15.18
CA SER A 55 15.36 -2.10 -15.82
C SER A 55 16.06 -1.08 -14.91
N THR A 56 15.53 -0.83 -13.72
CA THR A 56 15.99 0.23 -12.81
C THR A 56 16.79 -0.27 -11.61
N LEU A 57 17.08 -1.58 -11.53
CA LEU A 57 17.72 -2.19 -10.35
C LEU A 57 19.09 -1.59 -10.02
N ASP A 58 19.90 -1.32 -11.05
CA ASP A 58 21.23 -0.72 -10.93
C ASP A 58 21.16 0.74 -10.46
N VAL A 59 20.23 1.51 -11.02
CA VAL A 59 19.97 2.91 -10.65
C VAL A 59 19.41 3.00 -9.23
N LEU A 60 18.50 2.12 -8.82
CA LEU A 60 17.97 2.12 -7.46
C LEU A 60 19.05 1.78 -6.43
N LYS A 61 19.94 0.84 -6.76
CA LYS A 61 21.06 0.47 -5.89
C LYS A 61 22.10 1.58 -5.75
N ASN A 62 22.38 2.30 -6.83
CA ASN A 62 23.36 3.38 -6.87
C ASN A 62 22.77 4.62 -7.56
N PRO A 63 21.87 5.35 -6.89
CA PRO A 63 21.16 6.44 -7.52
C PRO A 63 22.05 7.67 -7.71
N PRO A 64 21.77 8.53 -8.71
CA PRO A 64 22.40 9.84 -8.82
C PRO A 64 22.06 10.71 -7.61
N SER A 65 22.88 11.73 -7.34
CA SER A 65 22.71 12.63 -6.18
C SER A 65 21.36 13.36 -6.14
N GLU A 66 20.74 13.55 -7.29
CA GLU A 66 19.46 14.23 -7.47
C GLU A 66 18.26 13.30 -7.23
N TYR A 67 18.48 11.99 -7.09
CA TYR A 67 17.40 11.05 -6.79
C TYR A 67 16.94 11.24 -5.34
N LEU A 68 15.66 11.55 -5.17
CA LEU A 68 15.10 11.96 -3.89
C LEU A 68 14.81 10.78 -2.94
N SER A 69 14.81 9.55 -3.45
CA SER A 69 14.62 8.34 -2.66
C SER A 69 15.96 7.73 -2.24
N PRO A 70 16.02 7.04 -1.08
CA PRO A 70 17.24 6.40 -0.63
C PRO A 70 17.67 5.27 -1.58
N ALA A 71 18.99 5.05 -1.65
CA ALA A 71 19.57 3.92 -2.36
C ALA A 71 19.00 2.61 -1.82
N THR A 72 18.52 1.74 -2.71
CA THR A 72 17.81 0.50 -2.37
C THR A 72 18.37 -0.66 -3.18
N ASP A 73 19.03 -1.61 -2.53
CA ASP A 73 19.51 -2.85 -3.14
C ASP A 73 18.43 -3.94 -3.08
N ILE A 74 17.54 -3.96 -4.07
CA ILE A 74 16.40 -4.90 -4.09
C ILE A 74 16.88 -6.35 -4.17
N LEU A 75 17.88 -6.65 -5.01
CA LEU A 75 18.39 -8.02 -5.16
C LEU A 75 19.11 -8.50 -3.89
N GLY A 76 19.92 -7.64 -3.27
CA GLY A 76 20.54 -7.93 -1.97
C GLY A 76 19.49 -8.10 -0.86
N GLY A 77 18.42 -7.31 -0.88
CA GLY A 77 17.27 -7.48 0.03
C GLY A 77 16.57 -8.82 -0.15
N LEU A 78 16.40 -9.28 -1.40
CA LEU A 78 15.86 -10.62 -1.69
C LEU A 78 16.82 -11.73 -1.24
N ASP A 79 18.14 -11.55 -1.34
CA ASP A 79 19.13 -12.52 -0.82
C ASP A 79 19.01 -12.66 0.70
N GLN A 80 18.91 -11.53 1.40
CA GLN A 80 18.71 -11.51 2.85
C GLN A 80 17.38 -12.18 3.24
N THR A 81 16.31 -11.85 2.53
CA THR A 81 14.97 -12.41 2.76
C THR A 81 14.96 -13.93 2.55
N GLN A 82 15.63 -14.42 1.49
CA GLN A 82 15.77 -15.85 1.23
C GLN A 82 16.50 -16.55 2.39
N ALA A 83 17.60 -15.97 2.87
CA ALA A 83 18.40 -16.55 3.94
C ALA A 83 17.64 -16.61 5.26
N GLN A 84 16.85 -15.57 5.58
CA GLN A 84 15.97 -15.52 6.75
C GLN A 84 14.82 -16.53 6.64
N ALA A 85 14.23 -16.66 5.45
CA ALA A 85 13.16 -17.63 5.19
C ALA A 85 13.66 -19.07 5.35
N ALA A 86 14.84 -19.38 4.84
CA ALA A 86 15.44 -20.71 4.96
C ALA A 86 15.78 -21.10 6.41
N GLN A 87 16.03 -20.11 7.27
CA GLN A 87 16.28 -20.28 8.70
C GLN A 87 15.01 -20.28 9.56
N SER A 88 13.82 -20.22 8.95
CA SER A 88 12.54 -20.09 9.65
C SER A 88 12.50 -18.91 10.62
N SER A 89 13.16 -17.80 10.27
CA SER A 89 13.30 -16.63 11.15
C SER A 89 12.11 -15.67 11.16
N TYR A 90 11.01 -16.02 10.48
CA TYR A 90 9.78 -15.22 10.46
C TYR A 90 8.73 -15.82 11.39
N ASP A 91 8.11 -14.98 12.21
CA ASP A 91 7.07 -15.39 13.16
C ASP A 91 5.74 -15.74 12.47
N SER A 92 5.48 -15.15 11.31
CA SER A 92 4.23 -15.33 10.54
C SER A 92 4.48 -15.34 9.04
N GLN A 93 3.67 -16.10 8.31
CA GLN A 93 3.63 -16.09 6.84
C GLN A 93 3.24 -14.72 6.27
N THR A 94 2.45 -13.94 7.00
CA THR A 94 1.96 -12.61 6.56
C THR A 94 3.02 -11.52 6.59
N LEU A 95 4.14 -11.74 7.29
CA LEU A 95 5.28 -10.81 7.27
C LEU A 95 6.11 -10.90 5.99
N LEU A 96 6.00 -12.01 5.24
CA LEU A 96 6.70 -12.21 3.97
C LEU A 96 5.84 -11.82 2.75
N TYR A 97 4.51 -11.81 2.89
CA TYR A 97 3.57 -11.46 1.82
C TYR A 97 3.14 -9.99 1.97
N ILE A 98 3.51 -9.17 0.99
CA ILE A 98 3.23 -7.73 0.88
C ILE A 98 1.70 -7.42 0.94
N PRO A 99 1.30 -6.15 1.02
CA PRO A 99 0.43 -5.55 2.04
C PRO A 99 -0.97 -6.18 2.05
N LEU A 100 -1.56 -6.35 3.24
CA LEU A 100 -2.95 -6.78 3.39
C LEU A 100 -3.86 -5.54 3.32
N PRO A 101 -4.59 -5.29 2.21
CA PRO A 101 -5.28 -4.03 1.93
C PRO A 101 -6.59 -3.85 2.73
N PHE A 102 -6.70 -4.44 3.91
CA PHE A 102 -7.97 -4.57 4.65
C PHE A 102 -8.11 -3.61 5.84
N PHE A 103 -7.08 -2.79 6.11
CA PHE A 103 -7.13 -1.84 7.21
C PHE A 103 -7.71 -0.52 6.73
N ASP A 104 -8.83 -0.13 7.33
CA ASP A 104 -9.57 1.06 6.98
C ASP A 104 -9.65 1.96 8.20
N ARG A 105 -9.49 3.27 8.03
CA ARG A 105 -9.77 4.20 9.11
C ARG A 105 -11.23 4.58 9.09
N PRO A 106 -11.90 4.58 10.26
CA PRO A 106 -13.28 5.04 10.35
C PRO A 106 -13.40 6.56 10.23
N GLU A 107 -12.28 7.33 10.21
CA GLU A 107 -12.31 8.79 10.10
C GLU A 107 -11.71 9.35 8.80
N PRO A 108 -12.22 10.50 8.32
CA PRO A 108 -12.07 10.88 6.94
C PRO A 108 -10.72 11.56 6.70
N GLY A 109 -9.66 10.77 6.49
CA GLY A 109 -8.38 11.19 5.92
C GLY A 109 -7.79 12.54 6.35
N VAL A 110 -6.87 13.06 5.56
CA VAL A 110 -6.26 14.39 5.78
C VAL A 110 -6.26 15.19 4.48
N CYS A 111 -6.28 16.50 4.60
CA CYS A 111 -6.15 17.46 3.50
C CYS A 111 -4.95 18.37 3.73
N LEU A 112 -4.28 18.76 2.63
CA LEU A 112 -3.31 19.86 2.65
C LEU A 112 -4.03 21.16 2.31
N GLU A 113 -3.87 22.18 3.15
CA GLU A 113 -4.31 23.54 2.84
C GLU A 113 -3.11 24.48 2.77
N GLY A 114 -2.73 24.86 1.55
CA GLY A 114 -1.73 25.89 1.30
C GLY A 114 -2.39 27.19 0.83
N ARG A 115 -2.02 28.31 1.46
CA ARG A 115 -2.12 29.63 0.81
C ARG A 115 -0.77 29.92 0.16
N THR A 116 -0.77 30.63 -0.97
CA THR A 116 0.45 30.99 -1.71
C THR A 116 1.48 31.80 -0.90
N SER A 117 1.14 32.21 0.32
CA SER A 117 1.95 33.03 1.23
C SER A 117 2.23 32.40 2.61
N SER A 118 1.89 31.12 2.85
CA SER A 118 2.13 30.45 4.15
C SER A 118 2.37 28.95 3.98
N PRO A 119 3.15 28.30 4.87
CA PRO A 119 3.33 26.86 4.83
C PRO A 119 1.98 26.15 4.88
N ALA A 120 1.86 25.06 4.10
CA ALA A 120 0.63 24.29 4.04
C ALA A 120 0.35 23.66 5.41
N ASN A 121 -0.89 23.82 5.89
CA ASN A 121 -1.34 23.18 7.12
C ASN A 121 -1.99 21.84 6.79
N ILE A 122 -1.73 20.84 7.63
CA ILE A 122 -2.44 19.56 7.60
C ILE A 122 -3.73 19.73 8.39
N ARG A 123 -4.87 19.35 7.81
CA ARG A 123 -6.19 19.37 8.48
C ARG A 123 -6.90 18.04 8.25
N ARG A 124 -7.83 17.67 9.14
CA ARG A 124 -8.76 16.59 8.82
C ARG A 124 -9.66 17.00 7.66
N ARG A 125 -10.16 16.04 6.88
CA ARG A 125 -11.08 16.34 5.78
C ARG A 125 -12.34 17.06 6.25
N ASN A 126 -12.93 16.63 7.37
CA ASN A 126 -14.14 17.26 7.91
C ASN A 126 -13.88 18.73 8.27
N ASP A 127 -12.73 19.02 8.86
CA ASP A 127 -12.32 20.38 9.21
C ASP A 127 -12.06 21.22 7.94
N ALA A 128 -11.44 20.63 6.91
CA ALA A 128 -11.27 21.28 5.61
C ALA A 128 -12.62 21.53 4.90
N GLN A 129 -13.59 20.64 5.06
CA GLN A 129 -14.95 20.81 4.53
C GLN A 129 -15.68 21.95 5.26
N LEU A 130 -15.57 22.03 6.59
CA LEU A 130 -16.11 23.14 7.39
C LEU A 130 -15.52 24.49 6.93
N LEU A 131 -14.22 24.56 6.67
CA LEU A 131 -13.60 25.76 6.09
C LEU A 131 -14.18 26.13 4.73
N SER A 132 -14.42 25.15 3.86
CA SER A 132 -15.04 25.40 2.54
C SER A 132 -16.47 25.97 2.66
N GLN A 133 -17.12 25.77 3.80
CA GLN A 133 -18.45 26.29 4.14
C GLN A 133 -18.39 27.63 4.89
N GLY A 134 -17.20 28.22 5.10
CA GLY A 134 -17.00 29.48 5.82
C GLY A 134 -17.00 29.34 7.34
N VAL A 135 -16.80 28.13 7.87
CA VAL A 135 -16.63 27.89 9.31
C VAL A 135 -15.14 27.98 9.65
N ASP A 136 -14.74 29.08 10.30
CA ASP A 136 -13.33 29.37 10.59
C ASP A 136 -12.82 28.72 11.90
N ASN A 137 -13.69 28.10 12.70
CA ASN A 137 -13.33 27.46 13.97
C ASN A 137 -12.80 26.03 13.77
N VAL A 138 -11.72 25.90 13.00
CA VAL A 138 -11.01 24.64 12.84
C VAL A 138 -9.53 24.80 13.14
N SER A 139 -8.86 23.70 13.49
CA SER A 139 -7.46 23.72 13.89
C SER A 139 -6.60 22.80 13.03
N ALA A 140 -5.33 23.16 12.86
CA ALA A 140 -4.37 22.32 12.14
C ALA A 140 -3.99 21.11 13.00
N VAL A 141 -3.73 19.98 12.35
CA VAL A 141 -3.17 18.78 12.97
C VAL A 141 -1.68 19.00 13.22
N VAL A 142 -1.23 18.78 14.46
CA VAL A 142 0.16 19.03 14.88
C VAL A 142 0.89 17.72 15.14
N THR A 143 0.28 16.82 15.91
CA THR A 143 0.85 15.50 16.21
C THR A 143 -0.14 14.38 15.94
N ILE A 144 0.42 13.22 15.63
CA ILE A 144 -0.28 11.95 15.52
C ILE A 144 0.51 10.97 16.39
N ASN A 145 -0.12 10.41 17.43
CA ASN A 145 0.50 9.51 18.41
C ASN A 145 1.81 10.09 18.97
N ASP A 146 1.74 11.32 19.48
CA ASP A 146 2.86 12.08 20.06
C ASP A 146 4.06 12.37 19.14
N ARG A 147 3.95 12.06 17.84
CA ARG A 147 4.96 12.40 16.82
C ARG A 147 4.45 13.53 15.93
N LEU A 148 5.36 14.34 15.39
CA LEU A 148 4.99 15.39 14.45
C LEU A 148 4.20 14.79 13.28
N ALA A 149 3.08 15.41 12.95
CA ALA A 149 2.18 14.89 11.93
C ALA A 149 2.86 14.77 10.56
N VAL A 150 3.77 15.70 10.23
CA VAL A 150 4.57 15.65 9.01
C VAL A 150 5.47 14.41 8.98
N ASP A 151 6.18 14.12 10.07
CA ASP A 151 7.08 12.96 10.13
C ASP A 151 6.30 11.65 9.99
N VAL A 152 5.14 11.55 10.64
CA VAL A 152 4.25 10.40 10.49
C VAL A 152 3.78 10.26 9.03
N LEU A 153 3.34 11.34 8.40
CA LEU A 153 2.91 11.29 7.00
C LEU A 153 4.06 10.93 6.06
N GLU A 154 5.28 11.42 6.27
CA GLU A 154 6.45 11.04 5.46
C GLU A 154 6.79 9.55 5.62
N GLU A 155 6.67 8.99 6.83
CA GLU A 155 6.81 7.56 7.07
C GLU A 155 5.77 6.75 6.28
N PHE A 156 4.49 7.15 6.34
CA PHE A 156 3.43 6.52 5.54
C PHE A 156 3.66 6.71 4.04
N ALA A 157 4.12 7.88 3.59
CA ALA A 157 4.44 8.16 2.19
C ALA A 157 5.51 7.18 1.69
N SER A 158 6.54 6.91 2.49
CA SER A 158 7.64 6.01 2.10
C SER A 158 7.17 4.60 1.69
N SER A 159 6.05 4.13 2.27
CA SER A 159 5.43 2.83 1.96
C SER A 159 4.52 2.80 0.72
N GLN A 160 4.28 3.95 0.08
CA GLN A 160 3.40 4.03 -1.09
C GLN A 160 4.11 3.57 -2.36
N SER A 161 3.35 3.01 -3.30
CA SER A 161 3.87 2.35 -4.51
C SER A 161 4.23 3.29 -5.67
N PHE A 162 4.50 4.58 -5.40
CA PHE A 162 4.92 5.54 -6.43
C PHE A 162 6.44 5.74 -6.39
N GLN A 163 7.06 5.90 -7.57
CA GLN A 163 8.51 6.10 -7.67
C GLN A 163 8.94 7.50 -7.22
N ASP A 164 8.04 8.48 -7.38
CA ASP A 164 8.26 9.88 -7.05
C ASP A 164 7.83 10.18 -5.60
N PRO A 165 8.72 10.71 -4.74
CA PRO A 165 8.37 11.03 -3.35
C PRO A 165 7.21 12.01 -3.21
N ASP A 166 7.11 13.00 -4.10
CA ASP A 166 5.99 13.96 -4.06
C ASP A 166 4.67 13.26 -4.38
N ALA A 167 4.65 12.35 -5.35
CA ALA A 167 3.49 11.53 -5.67
C ALA A 167 3.11 10.62 -4.49
N ARG A 168 4.09 10.01 -3.81
CA ARG A 168 3.85 9.22 -2.59
C ARG A 168 3.20 10.06 -1.49
N TYR A 169 3.73 11.25 -1.23
CA TYR A 169 3.19 12.16 -0.22
C TYR A 169 1.78 12.64 -0.59
N ARG A 170 1.57 13.07 -1.84
CA ARG A 170 0.25 13.48 -2.35
C ARG A 170 -0.79 12.37 -2.31
N GLN A 171 -0.37 11.10 -2.41
CA GLN A 171 -1.30 9.96 -2.37
C GLN A 171 -2.03 9.86 -1.02
N LEU A 172 -1.41 10.35 0.06
CA LEU A 172 -1.94 10.25 1.42
C LEU A 172 -3.22 11.06 1.64
N PHE A 173 -3.37 12.16 0.90
CA PHE A 173 -4.42 13.14 1.15
C PHE A 173 -5.70 12.86 0.36
N TYR A 174 -6.80 13.41 0.89
CA TYR A 174 -8.09 13.39 0.24
C TYR A 174 -8.05 14.08 -1.13
N CYS A 175 -8.57 13.40 -2.16
CA CYS A 175 -8.67 13.93 -3.51
C CYS A 175 -9.99 13.48 -4.18
N PRO A 176 -10.99 14.36 -4.31
CA PRO A 176 -12.28 14.00 -4.92
C PRO A 176 -12.15 13.58 -6.39
N GLY A 177 -11.09 14.03 -7.09
CA GLY A 177 -10.84 13.63 -8.47
C GLY A 177 -10.61 12.12 -8.66
N ARG A 178 -10.25 11.39 -7.60
CA ARG A 178 -10.06 9.93 -7.65
C ARG A 178 -11.36 9.18 -7.86
N GLU A 179 -12.48 9.67 -7.31
CA GLU A 179 -13.80 9.07 -7.49
C GLU A 179 -14.20 9.01 -8.97
N VAL A 180 -13.83 10.02 -9.75
CA VAL A 180 -14.09 10.07 -11.21
C VAL A 180 -13.41 8.91 -11.95
N THR A 181 -12.29 8.44 -11.42
CA THR A 181 -11.54 7.29 -11.96
C THR A 181 -11.88 5.96 -11.28
N GLY A 182 -12.88 5.93 -10.40
CA GLY A 182 -13.26 4.74 -9.63
C GLY A 182 -12.31 4.38 -8.48
N ASN A 183 -11.44 5.31 -8.07
CA ASN A 183 -10.49 5.13 -6.98
C ASN A 183 -11.00 5.78 -5.67
N ASP A 184 -10.53 5.29 -4.52
CA ASP A 184 -10.87 5.86 -3.21
C ASP A 184 -10.34 7.29 -3.08
N ALA A 185 -11.24 8.25 -2.87
CA ALA A 185 -10.89 9.65 -2.68
C ALA A 185 -10.29 9.94 -1.31
N ARG A 186 -10.47 9.10 -0.29
CA ARG A 186 -10.04 9.38 1.10
C ARG A 186 -8.52 9.51 1.28
N GLY A 187 -7.74 8.90 0.38
CA GLY A 187 -6.28 8.92 0.44
C GLY A 187 -5.69 7.77 1.24
N ALA A 188 -4.42 7.45 0.97
CA ALA A 188 -3.75 6.30 1.59
C ALA A 188 -3.49 6.47 3.09
N PHE A 189 -3.57 7.69 3.64
CA PHE A 189 -3.56 7.87 5.08
C PHE A 189 -4.84 7.31 5.71
N ALA A 190 -6.01 7.52 5.08
CA ALA A 190 -7.28 7.00 5.56
C ALA A 190 -7.45 5.49 5.34
N ALA A 191 -6.86 4.94 4.27
CA ALA A 191 -6.95 3.53 3.94
C ALA A 191 -5.54 2.97 3.70
N PRO A 192 -4.73 2.79 4.76
CA PRO A 192 -3.36 2.33 4.60
C PRO A 192 -3.34 0.86 4.18
N SER A 193 -2.50 0.53 3.21
CA SER A 193 -2.32 -0.86 2.76
C SER A 193 -1.53 -1.71 3.77
N LEU A 194 -0.82 -1.07 4.70
CA LEU A 194 -0.06 -1.73 5.77
C LEU A 194 -0.67 -1.40 7.12
N TRP A 195 -0.65 -2.39 8.01
CA TRP A 195 -0.99 -2.17 9.40
C TRP A 195 0.07 -1.26 10.04
N PRO A 196 -0.31 -0.12 10.65
CA PRO A 196 0.62 0.84 11.23
C PRO A 196 1.15 0.43 12.61
N GLU A 197 0.88 -0.81 13.04
CA GLU A 197 1.22 -1.34 14.38
C GLU A 197 0.59 -0.58 15.56
N TRP A 198 -0.34 0.33 15.28
CA TRP A 198 -1.12 1.07 16.26
C TRP A 198 -2.52 0.50 16.36
N THR A 199 -3.15 0.63 17.53
CA THR A 199 -4.57 0.25 17.71
C THR A 199 -5.50 1.46 17.62
N GLN A 200 -4.94 2.65 17.83
CA GLN A 200 -5.66 3.91 17.89
C GLN A 200 -4.79 5.04 17.33
N TYR A 201 -5.44 6.04 16.75
CA TYR A 201 -4.85 7.34 16.47
C TYR A 201 -5.26 8.34 17.54
N GLU A 202 -4.28 8.96 18.17
CA GLU A 202 -4.44 10.19 18.92
C GLU A 202 -3.95 11.35 18.05
N ILE A 203 -4.87 12.23 17.67
CA ILE A 203 -4.58 13.39 16.82
C ILE A 203 -4.70 14.63 17.69
N GLN A 204 -3.60 15.37 17.85
CA GLN A 204 -3.57 16.62 18.61
C GLN A 204 -3.53 17.82 17.66
N PHE A 205 -4.29 18.84 18.01
CA PHE A 205 -4.49 20.03 17.19
C PHE A 205 -3.76 21.25 17.75
N ALA A 206 -3.52 22.24 16.89
CA ALA A 206 -2.81 23.47 17.26
C ALA A 206 -3.53 24.32 18.32
N ASN A 207 -4.84 24.11 18.52
CA ASN A 207 -5.63 24.74 19.59
C ASN A 207 -5.50 24.01 20.95
N GLY A 208 -4.69 22.95 21.04
CA GLY A 208 -4.49 22.14 22.24
C GLY A 208 -5.58 21.09 22.51
N THR A 209 -6.56 20.93 21.61
CA THR A 209 -7.53 19.83 21.69
C THR A 209 -6.97 18.55 21.06
N SER A 210 -7.55 17.41 21.40
CA SER A 210 -7.20 16.11 20.81
C SER A 210 -8.46 15.31 20.48
N ILE A 211 -8.33 14.42 19.51
CA ILE A 211 -9.30 13.36 19.26
C ILE A 211 -8.62 12.01 19.30
N GLN A 212 -9.41 10.98 19.59
CA GLN A 212 -9.00 9.59 19.50
C GLN A 212 -9.90 8.84 18.52
N THR A 213 -9.28 8.02 17.69
CA THR A 213 -9.97 7.21 16.67
C THR A 213 -9.40 5.81 16.65
N ASP A 214 -10.27 4.82 16.84
CA ASP A 214 -9.88 3.41 16.76
C ASP A 214 -9.59 3.00 15.32
N ILE A 215 -8.63 2.09 15.14
CA ILE A 215 -8.30 1.56 13.82
C ILE A 215 -9.10 0.28 13.63
N VAL A 216 -9.84 0.20 12.53
CA VAL A 216 -10.67 -0.96 12.22
C VAL A 216 -10.14 -1.69 10.99
N ALA A 217 -10.48 -2.97 10.88
CA ALA A 217 -10.31 -3.71 9.64
C ALA A 217 -11.68 -3.96 9.00
N SER A 218 -11.77 -3.65 7.72
CA SER A 218 -12.96 -3.86 6.90
C SER A 218 -12.86 -5.21 6.20
N LEU A 219 -13.79 -6.10 6.46
CA LEU A 219 -13.85 -7.40 5.77
C LEU A 219 -14.54 -7.23 4.41
N ALA A 220 -13.93 -7.80 3.37
CA ALA A 220 -14.52 -7.78 2.04
C ALA A 220 -15.88 -8.49 2.04
N SER A 221 -16.87 -7.92 1.35
CA SER A 221 -18.23 -8.47 1.28
C SER A 221 -18.30 -9.88 0.69
N THR A 222 -17.26 -10.30 -0.03
CA THR A 222 -17.11 -11.65 -0.60
C THR A 222 -16.96 -12.76 0.45
N PHE A 223 -16.62 -12.43 1.70
CA PHE A 223 -16.48 -13.43 2.76
C PHE A 223 -17.82 -13.98 3.28
N GLY A 224 -18.96 -13.34 3.00
CA GLY A 224 -20.24 -13.77 3.56
C GLY A 224 -20.21 -13.74 5.10
N VAL A 225 -20.33 -14.91 5.72
CA VAL A 225 -20.13 -15.08 7.18
C VAL A 225 -18.64 -15.35 7.43
N PHE A 226 -18.00 -14.51 8.26
CA PHE A 226 -16.62 -14.71 8.71
C PHE A 226 -16.62 -15.34 10.11
N ASP A 227 -16.48 -16.66 10.20
CA ASP A 227 -16.49 -17.44 11.44
C ASP A 227 -15.11 -18.02 11.83
N TYR A 228 -14.05 -17.57 11.16
CA TYR A 228 -12.68 -17.99 11.47
C TYR A 228 -12.19 -17.35 12.77
N THR A 229 -11.72 -18.19 13.69
CA THR A 229 -11.16 -17.77 14.98
C THR A 229 -9.63 -17.76 14.99
N THR A 230 -9.00 -18.30 13.95
CA THR A 230 -7.54 -18.31 13.78
C THR A 230 -7.16 -18.09 12.33
N GLY A 231 -6.00 -17.47 12.10
CA GLY A 231 -5.43 -17.30 10.75
C GLY A 231 -5.18 -18.62 10.05
N ARG A 232 -4.86 -19.70 10.79
CA ARG A 232 -4.74 -21.06 10.21
C ARG A 232 -6.05 -21.54 9.59
N SER A 233 -7.16 -21.42 10.31
CA SER A 233 -8.48 -21.84 9.77
C SER A 233 -8.87 -21.04 8.53
N LEU A 234 -8.54 -19.76 8.49
CA LEU A 234 -8.73 -18.90 7.32
C LEU A 234 -7.85 -19.35 6.14
N LEU A 235 -6.55 -19.58 6.38
CA LEU A 235 -5.60 -20.02 5.37
C LEU A 235 -6.00 -21.37 4.75
N GLU A 236 -6.36 -22.33 5.60
CA GLU A 236 -6.74 -23.68 5.18
C GLU A 236 -7.97 -23.63 4.25
N ASP A 237 -9.04 -22.96 4.67
CA ASP A 237 -10.29 -22.90 3.90
C ASP A 237 -10.16 -22.08 2.61
N LYS A 238 -9.55 -20.89 2.67
CA LYS A 238 -9.56 -19.96 1.54
C LYS A 238 -8.38 -20.10 0.59
N CYS A 239 -7.21 -20.48 1.07
CA CYS A 239 -5.99 -20.48 0.26
C CYS A 239 -5.54 -21.90 -0.13
N LEU A 240 -5.57 -22.87 0.80
CA LEU A 240 -4.99 -24.20 0.55
C LEU A 240 -5.96 -25.14 -0.18
N VAL A 241 -7.27 -25.05 0.07
CA VAL A 241 -8.28 -25.88 -0.62
C VAL A 241 -8.32 -25.59 -2.13
N SER A 242 -8.12 -24.33 -2.54
CA SER A 242 -8.08 -23.93 -3.96
C SER A 242 -6.80 -24.36 -4.70
N MET A 243 -5.79 -24.86 -4.00
CA MET A 243 -4.49 -25.27 -4.57
C MET A 243 -4.32 -26.77 -4.71
N SER A 244 -5.32 -27.58 -4.32
CA SER A 244 -5.27 -29.02 -4.60
C SER A 244 -5.37 -29.25 -6.12
N PRO A 245 -4.39 -29.91 -6.75
CA PRO A 245 -4.45 -30.17 -8.18
C PRO A 245 -5.59 -31.16 -8.44
N THR A 246 -6.66 -30.69 -9.08
CA THR A 246 -7.54 -31.59 -9.83
C THR A 246 -6.66 -32.29 -10.86
N ASN A 247 -6.51 -33.61 -10.75
CA ASN A 247 -5.76 -34.47 -11.68
C ASN A 247 -6.09 -34.11 -13.13
N THR A 248 -5.29 -33.22 -13.72
CA THR A 248 -5.35 -32.91 -15.15
C THR A 248 -4.21 -33.67 -15.78
N SER A 249 -4.57 -34.75 -16.47
CA SER A 249 -3.70 -35.56 -17.30
C SER A 249 -2.81 -34.68 -18.18
N SER A 250 -1.49 -34.86 -18.05
CA SER A 250 -0.48 -34.20 -18.87
C SER A 250 -0.76 -34.38 -20.38
N PRO A 251 -0.68 -33.33 -21.20
CA PRO A 251 -0.54 -33.52 -22.63
C PRO A 251 0.87 -34.06 -22.95
N THR A 252 0.92 -35.13 -23.73
CA THR A 252 2.13 -35.75 -24.27
C THR A 252 3.01 -34.70 -24.98
N PRO A 253 4.34 -34.67 -24.76
CA PRO A 253 5.21 -33.74 -25.46
C PRO A 253 5.27 -34.09 -26.96
N SER A 254 4.89 -33.12 -27.80
CA SER A 254 5.10 -33.15 -29.25
C SER A 254 6.57 -32.81 -29.55
N PRO A 255 7.27 -33.50 -30.47
CA PRO A 255 8.68 -33.26 -30.73
C PRO A 255 8.93 -31.87 -31.34
N SER A 256 9.85 -31.12 -30.74
CA SER A 256 10.34 -29.82 -31.21
C SER A 256 11.20 -29.96 -32.47
N PRO A 257 11.07 -29.09 -33.49
CA PRO A 257 11.98 -29.09 -34.63
C PRO A 257 13.36 -28.49 -34.26
N SER A 258 14.41 -29.12 -34.77
CA SER A 258 15.82 -28.75 -34.63
C SER A 258 16.11 -27.34 -35.18
N PRO A 259 16.99 -26.54 -34.55
CA PRO A 259 17.39 -25.24 -35.11
C PRO A 259 18.33 -25.45 -36.30
N SER A 260 18.00 -24.82 -37.43
CA SER A 260 18.89 -24.69 -38.59
C SER A 260 19.70 -23.38 -38.48
N ALA A 261 20.95 -23.42 -38.96
CA ALA A 261 21.98 -22.44 -38.71
C ALA A 261 21.77 -21.05 -39.39
N THR A 262 22.09 -20.01 -38.61
CA THR A 262 22.76 -18.73 -38.92
C THR A 262 22.32 -17.88 -40.13
N ALA A 263 21.86 -16.66 -39.84
CA ALA A 263 22.13 -15.47 -40.67
C ALA A 263 22.49 -14.28 -39.76
N THR A 264 23.69 -13.73 -39.95
CA THR A 264 24.26 -12.58 -39.24
C THR A 264 23.56 -11.28 -39.67
N PRO A 265 23.19 -10.36 -38.76
CA PRO A 265 22.75 -9.02 -39.15
C PRO A 265 23.95 -8.11 -39.49
N SER A 266 23.88 -7.44 -40.64
CA SER A 266 24.86 -6.43 -41.08
C SER A 266 24.88 -5.19 -40.17
N PRO A 267 26.04 -4.52 -39.99
CA PRO A 267 26.14 -3.31 -39.18
C PRO A 267 25.46 -2.10 -39.85
N HIS A 268 24.65 -1.37 -39.09
CA HIS A 268 24.11 -0.06 -39.46
C HIS A 268 25.20 1.02 -39.44
N PRO A 269 25.18 2.00 -40.36
CA PRO A 269 26.14 3.10 -40.36
C PRO A 269 25.81 4.14 -39.26
N PRO A 270 26.83 4.83 -38.70
CA PRO A 270 26.62 5.83 -37.66
C PRO A 270 26.01 7.13 -38.21
N CYS A 271 25.01 7.65 -37.51
CA CYS A 271 24.45 8.97 -37.77
C CYS A 271 25.43 10.07 -37.35
N THR A 272 25.89 10.87 -38.31
CA THR A 272 26.57 12.15 -38.05
C THR A 272 25.54 13.28 -37.93
N PRO A 273 25.73 14.27 -37.05
CA PRO A 273 24.90 15.48 -37.04
C PRO A 273 25.29 16.37 -38.23
N SER A 274 24.28 16.89 -38.94
CA SER A 274 24.47 17.92 -39.98
C SER A 274 24.44 19.32 -39.37
N PRO A 275 25.06 20.33 -40.03
CA PRO A 275 25.47 21.61 -39.48
C PRO A 275 24.33 22.61 -39.21
#